data_AF-A0AAJ3HGV0-F1
#
_entry.id   AF-A0AAJ3HGV0-F1
#
_cell.length_a   1.000
_cell.length_b   1.000
_cell.length_c   1.000
_cell.angle_alpha   90.00
_cell.angle_beta   90.00
_cell.angle_gamma   90.00
#
_symmetry.space_group_name_H-M   'P 1'
#
loop_
_entity.id
_entity.type
_entity.pdbx_description
1 polymer ?
#
loop_
_entity_poly.entity_id
_entity_poly.type
_entity_poly.pdbx_seq_one_letter_code
_entity_poly.pdbx_strand_id
1 'polypeptide(L)'
;MKLKLVEQFSGSLNFMMETLKEKIMYSNQKRLLAALLGVTVLFACTSITVQPVSAAEDIREICIENNPRVQVRDFVSVLQNRLAYHNIQSQVVEDKSA
;
A
#
# COMPACT_ATOMS: atom_id res chain seq x y z
N MET A 1 -62.14 10.81 -27.44
CA MET A 1 -61.03 9.86 -27.12
C MET A 1 -59.68 10.44 -27.56
N LYS A 2 -59.24 11.57 -26.97
CA LYS A 2 -57.91 12.16 -27.26
C LYS A 2 -57.11 12.55 -26.00
N LEU A 3 -57.75 12.67 -24.83
CA LEU A 3 -57.07 13.08 -23.60
C LEU A 3 -56.27 11.97 -22.91
N LYS A 4 -56.72 10.70 -22.96
CA LYS A 4 -56.01 9.57 -22.32
C LYS A 4 -54.62 9.28 -22.90
N LEU A 5 -54.35 9.69 -24.14
CA LEU A 5 -53.09 9.40 -24.82
C LEU A 5 -51.98 10.39 -24.41
N VAL A 6 -52.33 11.64 -24.11
CA VAL A 6 -51.36 12.68 -23.71
C VAL A 6 -50.85 12.46 -22.27
N GLU A 7 -51.74 12.11 -21.34
CA GLU A 7 -51.34 11.84 -19.95
C GLU A 7 -50.48 10.57 -19.81
N GLN A 8 -50.78 9.53 -20.61
CA GLN A 8 -50.02 8.27 -20.57
C GLN A 8 -48.59 8.44 -21.10
N PHE A 9 -48.37 9.28 -22.12
CA PHE A 9 -47.02 9.60 -22.62
C PHE A 9 -46.26 10.54 -21.67
N SER A 10 -46.93 11.52 -21.05
CA SER A 10 -46.29 12.42 -20.07
C SER A 10 -45.80 11.67 -18.82
N GLY A 11 -46.61 10.76 -18.29
CA GLY A 11 -46.22 9.91 -17.15
C GLY A 11 -45.04 8.99 -17.48
N SER A 12 -45.02 8.39 -18.67
CA SER A 12 -43.91 7.54 -19.11
C SER A 12 -42.61 8.31 -19.32
N LEU A 13 -42.67 9.55 -19.79
CA LEU A 13 -41.49 10.39 -19.99
C LEU A 13 -40.90 10.84 -18.64
N ASN A 14 -41.76 11.26 -17.70
CA ASN A 14 -41.33 11.64 -16.35
C ASN A 14 -40.70 10.46 -15.60
N PHE A 15 -41.27 9.26 -15.73
CA PHE A 15 -40.73 8.04 -15.14
C PHE A 15 -39.36 7.64 -15.73
N MET A 16 -39.21 7.74 -17.06
CA MET A 16 -37.93 7.48 -17.73
C MET A 16 -36.87 8.53 -17.35
N MET A 17 -37.27 9.79 -17.18
CA MET A 17 -36.35 10.87 -16.82
C MET A 17 -35.87 10.75 -15.37
N GLU A 18 -36.73 10.30 -14.45
CA GLU A 18 -36.36 10.09 -13.05
C GLU A 18 -35.44 8.86 -12.88
N THR A 19 -35.70 7.78 -13.61
CA THR A 19 -34.81 6.60 -13.65
C THR A 19 -33.47 6.88 -14.33
N LEU A 20 -33.42 7.79 -15.31
CA LEU A 20 -32.16 8.26 -15.90
C LEU A 20 -31.34 9.09 -14.90
N LYS A 21 -31.97 10.00 -14.14
CA LYS A 21 -31.29 10.76 -13.07
C LYS A 21 -30.71 9.85 -12.00
N GLU A 22 -31.45 8.81 -11.59
CA GLU A 22 -31.00 7.84 -10.60
C GLU A 22 -29.78 7.04 -11.09
N LYS A 23 -29.77 6.61 -12.35
CA LYS A 23 -28.62 5.94 -12.97
C LYS A 23 -27.40 6.86 -13.15
N ILE A 24 -27.62 8.13 -13.50
CA ILE A 24 -26.55 9.14 -13.62
C ILE A 24 -25.93 9.43 -12.25
N MET A 25 -26.75 9.60 -11.22
CA MET A 25 -26.31 9.81 -9.83
C MET A 25 -25.50 8.60 -9.32
N TYR A 26 -26.00 7.37 -9.54
CA TYR A 26 -25.32 6.13 -9.16
C TYR A 26 -23.98 5.93 -9.92
N SER A 27 -23.91 6.30 -11.20
CA SER A 27 -22.67 6.26 -11.99
C SER A 27 -21.61 7.25 -11.47
N ASN A 28 -22.03 8.47 -11.12
CA ASN A 28 -21.12 9.50 -10.62
C ASN A 28 -20.60 9.20 -9.22
N GLN A 29 -21.44 8.63 -8.34
CA GLN A 29 -21.04 8.20 -6.99
C GLN A 29 -19.99 7.08 -7.04
N LYS A 30 -20.10 6.13 -7.98
CA LYS A 30 -19.09 5.08 -8.17
C LYS A 30 -17.75 5.62 -8.66
N ARG A 31 -17.77 6.58 -9.60
CA ARG A 31 -16.56 7.23 -10.12
C ARG A 31 -15.84 8.02 -9.03
N LEU A 32 -16.59 8.70 -8.18
CA LEU A 32 -16.06 9.42 -7.02
C LEU A 32 -15.43 8.47 -5.99
N LEU A 33 -16.10 7.36 -5.66
CA LEU A 33 -15.55 6.34 -4.77
C LEU A 33 -14.27 5.70 -5.33
N ALA A 34 -14.24 5.39 -6.63
CA ALA A 34 -13.06 4.85 -7.30
C ALA A 34 -11.89 5.84 -7.33
N ALA A 35 -12.17 7.12 -7.58
CA ALA A 35 -11.15 8.18 -7.54
C ALA A 35 -10.60 8.37 -6.12
N LEU A 36 -11.47 8.37 -5.10
CA LEU A 36 -11.06 8.49 -3.71
C LEU A 36 -10.18 7.31 -3.27
N LEU A 37 -10.54 6.08 -3.66
CA LEU A 37 -9.75 4.87 -3.38
C LEU A 37 -8.40 4.87 -4.11
N GLY A 38 -8.33 5.43 -5.33
CA GLY A 38 -7.07 5.57 -6.06
C GLY A 38 -6.10 6.56 -5.43
N VAL A 39 -6.62 7.66 -4.86
CA VAL A 39 -5.81 8.69 -4.20
C VAL A 39 -5.17 8.17 -2.91
N THR A 40 -5.83 7.29 -2.15
CA THR A 40 -5.28 6.77 -0.89
C THR A 40 -4.09 5.82 -1.07
N VAL A 41 -3.98 5.14 -2.22
CA VAL A 41 -2.86 4.22 -2.52
C VAL A 41 -1.54 4.98 -2.73
N LEU A 42 -1.61 6.25 -3.14
CA LEU A 42 -0.42 7.08 -3.41
C LEU A 42 0.23 7.67 -2.15
N PHE A 43 -0.40 7.55 -0.97
CA PHE A 43 0.14 8.05 0.30
C PHE A 43 0.93 7.03 1.11
N ALA A 44 1.41 5.94 0.48
CA ALA A 44 2.32 5.00 1.12
C ALA A 44 3.76 5.56 1.22
N CYS A 45 3.95 6.68 1.93
CA CYS A 45 5.26 7.14 2.36
C CYS A 45 5.74 6.23 3.49
N THR A 46 6.44 5.14 3.16
CA THR A 46 7.15 4.33 4.16
C THR A 46 8.42 5.09 4.57
N SER A 47 8.26 6.19 5.30
CA SER A 47 9.38 6.88 5.92
C SER A 47 9.84 6.07 7.12
N ILE A 48 11.04 5.50 7.05
CA ILE A 48 11.65 4.75 8.15
C ILE A 48 12.56 5.72 8.89
N THR A 49 12.13 6.17 10.08
CA THR A 49 13.00 6.92 11.00
C THR A 49 13.87 5.94 11.76
N VAL A 50 15.16 5.90 11.46
CA VAL A 50 16.14 5.11 12.21
C VAL A 50 16.83 5.98 13.26
N GLN A 51 16.94 5.47 14.48
CA GLN A 51 17.81 6.06 15.49
C GLN A 51 19.25 5.61 15.18
N PRO A 52 20.17 6.51 14.83
CA PRO A 52 21.55 6.12 14.59
C PRO A 52 22.20 5.64 15.89
N VAL A 53 23.11 4.68 15.77
CA VAL A 53 23.99 4.29 16.88
C VAL A 53 24.90 5.46 17.22
N SER A 54 25.15 5.67 18.52
CA SER A 54 26.09 6.68 18.97
C SER A 54 27.49 6.41 18.43
N ALA A 55 28.16 7.44 17.92
CA ALA A 55 29.56 7.35 17.51
C ALA A 55 30.50 6.97 18.66
N ALA A 56 30.06 7.12 19.92
CA ALA A 56 30.82 6.71 21.09
C ALA A 56 30.95 5.19 21.27
N GLU A 57 30.09 4.39 20.63
CA GLU A 57 30.10 2.92 20.77
C GLU A 57 31.26 2.24 20.00
N ASP A 58 31.91 2.95 19.07
CA ASP A 58 33.05 2.45 18.26
C ASP A 58 32.92 0.98 17.83
N ILE A 59 31.80 0.65 17.15
CA ILE A 59 31.51 -0.73 16.78
C ILE A 59 32.54 -1.23 15.77
N ARG A 60 33.34 -2.22 16.18
CA ARG A 60 34.36 -2.86 15.33
C ARG A 60 33.97 -4.25 14.86
N GLU A 61 33.03 -4.91 15.54
CA GLU A 61 32.63 -6.29 15.25
C GLU A 61 31.14 -6.52 15.51
N ILE A 62 30.48 -7.30 14.64
CA ILE A 62 29.07 -7.67 14.74
C ILE A 62 28.88 -9.19 14.52
N CYS A 63 28.14 -9.84 15.41
CA CYS A 63 27.68 -11.22 15.21
C CYS A 63 26.32 -11.22 14.49
N ILE A 64 26.22 -11.92 13.37
CA ILE A 64 25.00 -12.10 12.60
C ILE A 64 24.41 -13.46 12.96
N GLU A 65 23.31 -13.44 13.70
CA GLU A 65 22.54 -14.65 13.98
C GLU A 65 21.71 -15.05 12.77
N ASN A 66 21.82 -16.31 12.35
CA ASN A 66 21.05 -16.82 11.23
C ASN A 66 19.58 -17.03 11.63
N ASN A 67 18.69 -16.15 11.15
CA ASN A 67 17.25 -16.29 11.36
C ASN A 67 16.59 -17.00 10.16
N PRO A 68 16.13 -18.26 10.29
CA PRO A 68 15.56 -19.03 9.18
C PRO A 68 14.25 -18.43 8.62
N ARG A 69 13.63 -17.48 9.32
CA ARG A 69 12.45 -16.75 8.83
C ARG A 69 12.79 -15.75 7.72
N VAL A 70 14.06 -15.36 7.57
CA VAL A 70 14.52 -14.44 6.53
C VAL A 70 14.80 -15.23 5.25
N GLN A 71 13.86 -15.18 4.30
CA GLN A 71 13.93 -15.93 3.03
C GLN A 71 14.38 -15.06 1.85
N VAL A 72 15.26 -14.09 2.12
CA VAL A 72 15.81 -13.21 1.07
C VAL A 72 17.15 -13.77 0.62
N ARG A 73 17.25 -14.11 -0.68
CA ARG A 73 18.49 -14.61 -1.27
C ARG A 73 19.61 -13.59 -1.07
N ASP A 74 20.81 -14.07 -0.73
CA ASP A 74 22.02 -13.25 -0.56
C ASP A 74 21.93 -12.18 0.56
N PHE A 75 20.94 -12.26 1.46
CA PHE A 75 20.77 -11.26 2.52
C PHE A 75 22.01 -11.13 3.42
N VAL A 76 22.52 -12.27 3.89
CA VAL A 76 23.67 -12.31 4.80
C VAL A 76 24.91 -11.77 4.10
N SER A 77 25.17 -12.16 2.84
CA SER A 77 26.35 -11.70 2.10
C SER A 77 26.29 -10.20 1.81
N VAL A 78 25.12 -9.66 1.46
CA VAL A 78 24.93 -8.20 1.30
C VAL A 78 25.19 -7.47 2.61
N LEU A 79 24.71 -7.99 3.74
CA LEU A 79 24.91 -7.38 5.05
C LEU A 79 26.40 -7.38 5.43
N GLN A 80 27.08 -8.52 5.30
CA GLN A 80 28.52 -8.64 5.57
C GLN A 80 29.34 -7.69 4.69
N ASN A 81 29.03 -7.58 3.39
CA ASN A 81 29.70 -6.67 2.48
C ASN A 81 29.51 -5.20 2.88
N ARG A 82 28.29 -4.82 3.31
CA ARG A 82 28.02 -3.45 3.76
C ARG A 82 28.75 -3.11 5.06
N LEU A 83 28.84 -4.05 5.99
CA LEU A 83 29.60 -3.88 7.24
C LEU A 83 31.10 -3.75 6.98
N ALA A 84 31.65 -4.61 6.12
CA ALA A 84 33.06 -4.57 5.72
C ALA A 84 33.43 -3.24 5.03
N TYR A 85 32.54 -2.68 4.21
CA TYR A 85 32.72 -1.34 3.60
C TYR A 85 32.91 -0.24 4.65
N HIS A 86 32.34 -0.39 5.84
CA HIS A 86 32.50 0.52 6.98
C HIS A 86 33.61 0.09 7.96
N ASN A 87 34.47 -0.86 7.58
CA ASN A 87 35.52 -1.46 8.42
C ASN A 87 34.99 -2.16 9.68
N ILE A 88 33.75 -2.65 9.64
CA ILE A 88 33.14 -3.43 10.72
C ILE A 88 33.30 -4.92 10.38
N GLN A 89 33.98 -5.66 11.26
CA GLN A 89 34.12 -7.11 11.12
C GLN A 89 32.78 -7.80 11.39
N SER A 90 32.50 -8.92 10.71
CA SER A 90 31.27 -9.66 10.96
C SER A 90 31.43 -11.16 10.84
N GLN A 91 30.75 -11.89 11.72
CA GLN A 91 30.73 -13.35 11.74
C GLN A 91 29.30 -13.88 11.80
N VAL A 92 29.03 -14.97 11.10
CA VAL A 92 27.73 -15.66 11.18
C VAL A 92 27.79 -16.68 12.30
N VAL A 93 26.82 -16.64 13.20
CA VAL A 93 26.70 -17.58 14.32
C VAL A 93 25.38 -18.34 14.21
N GLU A 94 25.40 -19.60 14.65
CA GLU A 94 24.20 -20.39 14.83
C GLU A 94 23.42 -19.86 16.05
N ASP A 95 22.09 -19.89 15.97
CA ASP A 95 21.21 -19.59 17.09
C ASP A 95 21.45 -20.65 18.19
N LYS A 96 21.81 -20.18 19.39
CA LYS A 96 22.11 -21.05 20.55
C LYS A 96 20.86 -21.55 21.27
N SER A 97 19.66 -21.30 20.73
CA SER A 97 18.38 -21.70 21.31
C SER A 97 17.86 -23.06 20.79
N ALA A 98 18.67 -23.79 20.03
CA ALA A 98 18.36 -25.12 19.47
C ALA A 98 18.66 -26.27 20.45
#